data_AF-A0A3D3LBU7-F1
#
_entry.id   AF-A0A3D3LBU7-F1
#
_cell.length_a   1.000
_cell.length_b   1.000
_cell.length_c   1.000
_cell.angle_alpha   90.00
_cell.angle_beta   90.00
_cell.angle_gamma   90.00
#
_symmetry.space_group_name_H-M   'P 1'
#
loop_
_entity.id
_entity.type
_entity.pdbx_description
1 polymer ?
#
loop_
_entity_poly.entity_id
_entity_poly.type
_entity_poly.pdbx_seq_one_letter_code
_entity_poly.pdbx_strand_id
1 'polypeptide(L)'
;MTLLKPNSLAALLLSTAVPALADVTLPALFSDHMVMQADVNAPVWGWADAGEEVTVSLAGHQATARTGADGRWRTNLPPMKSRAEPLTLTVEGKNKLVIQDVLIGEVWLASGQSNMAFQFSRGQYAQAETEAAALPQVRMFTVKAQSTRAPQERCEGAWVVATPETVGAFSAVAWFFGKDLHGRLGTPVGMINSSWGGTDIAAWTSEEAQAGVPALKEAMESWKARAAAFDAAKAEAAHEKRLAAWKEAVRKAKAEGRPAPRGPRKEAHPDVSQNRPANLFNGMISPLIPYALRGAIWYQGEHNCATVEKASLYATQLPLLIQDWRARWNKELAFAWVQLPNFEQTAPRPLVREAMLKSLSVPNTGMAVTIDAGEANDNHPKDKKTVGGRLALWALAKVYGADVPAWSGPLPAGHEVRGGEVVLGFEHTTGGLAARGGELRGFMIAGTDKVWKPGTARIEGGKVVVSSAEVAAPVAVRYSWASNPDGNLFNGAGLPASPFRTDDWEITAP
;
A
#
# COMPACT_ATOMS: atom_id res chain seq x y z
N MET A 1 51.32 -68.89 26.93
CA MET A 1 51.57 -67.82 27.90
C MET A 1 51.61 -66.49 27.16
N THR A 2 50.65 -65.63 27.50
CA THR A 2 50.66 -64.15 27.45
C THR A 2 51.04 -63.45 26.14
N LEU A 3 50.01 -63.04 25.39
CA LEU A 3 50.06 -61.96 24.38
C LEU A 3 49.63 -60.63 25.05
N LEU A 4 50.48 -59.61 24.94
CA LEU A 4 50.25 -58.24 25.37
C LEU A 4 49.17 -57.56 24.49
N LYS A 5 48.26 -56.80 25.12
CA LYS A 5 47.37 -55.84 24.46
C LYS A 5 47.86 -54.40 24.72
N PRO A 6 47.82 -53.48 23.75
CA PRO A 6 48.11 -52.07 23.96
C PRO A 6 46.86 -51.33 24.47
N ASN A 7 47.07 -50.44 25.46
CA ASN A 7 46.06 -49.51 25.97
C ASN A 7 45.93 -48.31 25.02
N SER A 8 44.74 -48.10 24.45
CA SER A 8 44.40 -46.87 23.75
C SER A 8 43.86 -45.85 24.75
N LEU A 9 44.61 -44.77 24.96
CA LEU A 9 44.19 -43.61 25.76
C LEU A 9 43.27 -42.73 24.88
N ALA A 10 41.97 -42.69 25.19
CA ALA A 10 41.03 -41.79 24.54
C ALA A 10 41.11 -40.40 25.21
N ALA A 11 41.67 -39.43 24.50
CA ALA A 11 41.68 -38.02 24.92
C ALA A 11 40.29 -37.40 24.70
N LEU A 12 39.57 -37.12 25.77
CA LEU A 12 38.30 -36.41 25.77
C LEU A 12 38.58 -34.90 25.57
N LEU A 13 38.45 -34.42 24.33
CA LEU A 13 38.44 -32.99 24.02
C LEU A 13 37.11 -32.38 24.53
N LEU A 14 37.12 -31.82 25.74
CA LEU A 14 36.08 -30.89 26.17
C LEU A 14 36.16 -29.63 25.31
N SER A 15 35.25 -29.50 24.35
CA SER A 15 34.98 -28.23 23.69
C SER A 15 34.21 -27.33 24.66
N THR A 16 34.92 -26.40 25.31
CA THR A 16 34.28 -25.31 26.03
C THR A 16 33.69 -24.35 24.99
N ALA A 17 32.41 -24.50 24.69
CA ALA A 17 31.67 -23.50 23.93
C ALA A 17 31.64 -22.21 24.74
N VAL A 18 32.47 -21.23 24.37
CA VAL A 18 32.34 -19.86 24.86
C VAL A 18 31.01 -19.34 24.30
N PRO A 19 30.02 -19.00 25.13
CA PRO A 19 28.81 -18.38 24.63
C PRO A 19 29.21 -17.06 23.97
N ALA A 20 28.95 -16.93 22.66
CA ALA A 20 29.01 -15.65 21.99
C ALA A 20 27.99 -14.74 22.68
N LEU A 21 28.46 -13.75 23.45
CA LEU A 21 27.62 -12.77 24.10
C LEU A 21 26.97 -11.90 23.01
N ALA A 22 25.64 -11.95 22.89
CA ALA A 22 24.91 -11.13 21.94
C ALA A 22 24.42 -9.86 22.64
N ASP A 23 25.00 -8.72 22.26
CA ASP A 23 24.55 -7.39 22.68
C ASP A 23 23.07 -7.14 22.33
N VAL A 24 22.40 -6.28 23.10
CA VAL A 24 21.07 -5.78 22.75
C VAL A 24 21.11 -5.17 21.35
N THR A 25 20.18 -5.59 20.50
CA THR A 25 19.97 -5.05 19.14
C THR A 25 18.50 -4.73 18.91
N LEU A 26 18.24 -3.74 18.06
CA LEU A 26 16.91 -3.26 17.73
C LEU A 26 16.60 -3.42 16.23
N PRO A 27 15.31 -3.51 15.85
CA PRO A 27 14.88 -3.33 14.47
C PRO A 27 15.30 -1.96 13.92
N ALA A 28 15.53 -1.86 12.60
CA ALA A 28 15.95 -0.62 11.93
C ALA A 28 14.98 0.57 12.14
N LEU A 29 13.71 0.30 12.49
CA LEU A 29 12.71 1.29 12.83
C LEU A 29 13.08 2.14 14.06
N PHE A 30 13.87 1.59 15.00
CA PHE A 30 14.41 2.31 16.14
C PHE A 30 15.80 2.85 15.79
N SER A 31 15.81 3.94 15.03
CA SER A 31 17.01 4.65 14.60
C SER A 31 16.81 6.15 14.76
N ASP A 32 17.90 6.92 14.66
CA ASP A 32 17.85 8.36 14.78
C ASP A 32 16.79 8.97 13.86
N HIS A 33 16.19 10.07 14.31
CA HIS A 33 15.09 10.73 13.63
C HIS A 33 13.75 9.96 13.61
N MET A 34 13.60 8.85 14.33
CA MET A 34 12.31 8.14 14.37
C MET A 34 11.15 8.98 14.90
N VAL A 35 9.93 8.63 14.49
CA VAL A 35 8.68 9.17 15.07
C VAL A 35 7.93 8.03 15.75
N MET A 36 7.74 8.12 17.06
CA MET A 36 6.96 7.18 17.85
C MET A 36 5.48 7.58 17.89
N GLN A 37 4.57 6.62 17.81
CA GLN A 37 3.13 6.88 17.82
C GLN A 37 2.66 7.42 19.19
N ALA A 38 1.95 8.55 19.17
CA ALA A 38 1.32 9.17 20.33
C ALA A 38 0.05 8.44 20.77
N ASP A 39 -0.33 8.65 22.04
CA ASP A 39 -1.61 8.24 22.64
C ASP A 39 -1.89 6.72 22.62
N VAL A 40 -0.84 5.90 22.62
CA VAL A 40 -0.94 4.44 22.67
C VAL A 40 0.14 3.84 23.58
N ASN A 41 -0.09 2.62 24.06
CA ASN A 41 1.00 1.82 24.61
C ASN A 41 1.96 1.49 23.46
N ALA A 42 3.12 2.13 23.42
CA ALA A 42 4.07 2.05 22.32
C ALA A 42 5.02 0.85 22.53
N PRO A 43 4.94 -0.21 21.71
CA PRO A 43 5.82 -1.36 21.84
C PRO A 43 7.23 -0.99 21.42
N VAL A 44 8.19 -1.39 22.24
CA VAL A 44 9.61 -1.38 21.93
C VAL A 44 10.11 -2.81 22.11
N TRP A 45 10.82 -3.32 21.10
CA TRP A 45 11.26 -4.71 21.06
C TRP A 45 12.62 -4.82 20.39
N GLY A 46 13.25 -5.96 20.61
CA GLY A 46 14.54 -6.27 20.01
C GLY A 46 14.99 -7.67 20.37
N TRP A 47 16.30 -7.86 20.28
CA TRP A 47 16.97 -9.11 20.62
C TRP A 47 18.10 -8.86 21.60
N ALA A 48 18.38 -9.82 22.47
CA ALA A 48 19.48 -9.81 23.43
C ALA A 48 19.76 -11.25 23.90
N ASP A 49 20.69 -11.45 24.84
CA ASP A 49 20.89 -12.76 25.46
C ASP A 49 19.66 -13.22 26.25
N ALA A 50 19.38 -14.53 26.23
CA ALA A 50 18.28 -15.11 26.99
C ALA A 50 18.39 -14.81 28.50
N GLY A 51 17.28 -14.39 29.09
CA GLY A 51 17.20 -14.03 30.51
C GLY A 51 17.75 -12.64 30.86
N GLU A 52 18.36 -11.93 29.91
CA GLU A 52 18.82 -10.55 30.08
C GLU A 52 17.64 -9.62 30.39
N GLU A 53 17.85 -8.67 31.31
CA GLU A 53 16.88 -7.61 31.58
C GLU A 53 17.23 -6.38 30.75
N VAL A 54 16.26 -5.90 29.97
CA VAL A 54 16.39 -4.74 29.09
C VAL A 54 15.44 -3.65 29.57
N THR A 55 15.99 -2.46 29.74
CA THR A 55 15.29 -1.26 30.19
C THR A 55 15.20 -0.24 29.07
N VAL A 56 14.00 0.26 28.81
CA VAL A 56 13.72 1.27 27.78
C VAL A 56 13.26 2.55 28.45
N SER A 57 13.88 3.68 28.10
CA SER A 57 13.57 4.99 28.68
C SER A 57 13.36 6.06 27.59
N LEU A 58 12.28 6.82 27.68
CA LEU A 58 11.96 7.94 26.79
C LEU A 58 11.09 8.96 27.52
N ALA A 59 11.38 10.26 27.38
CA ALA A 59 10.60 11.35 27.96
C ALA A 59 10.32 11.21 29.49
N GLY A 60 11.26 10.64 30.24
CA GLY A 60 11.10 10.39 31.68
C GLY A 60 10.25 9.16 32.02
N HIS A 61 9.64 8.49 31.03
CA HIS A 61 9.01 7.19 31.19
C HIS A 61 10.04 6.08 31.04
N GLN A 62 9.81 4.98 31.74
CA GLN A 62 10.65 3.80 31.71
C GLN A 62 9.80 2.53 31.71
N ALA A 63 10.26 1.50 31.00
CA ALA A 63 9.66 0.18 30.99
C ALA A 63 10.76 -0.89 30.87
N THR A 64 10.57 -2.03 31.51
CA THR A 64 11.54 -3.13 31.49
C THR A 64 10.94 -4.37 30.83
N ALA A 65 11.80 -5.25 30.31
CA ALA A 65 11.44 -6.57 29.85
C ALA A 65 12.58 -7.55 30.12
N ARG A 66 12.24 -8.82 30.29
CA ARG A 66 13.21 -9.91 30.33
C ARG A 66 13.20 -10.64 28.99
N THR A 67 14.38 -10.86 28.43
CA THR A 67 14.56 -11.56 27.17
C THR A 67 14.20 -13.03 27.30
N GLY A 68 13.39 -13.52 26.38
CA GLY A 68 12.96 -14.91 26.30
C GLY A 68 14.10 -15.85 25.89
N ALA A 69 13.85 -17.15 25.99
CA ALA A 69 14.80 -18.18 25.55
C ALA A 69 15.06 -18.16 24.04
N ASP A 70 14.16 -17.54 23.26
CA ASP A 70 14.29 -17.30 21.82
C ASP A 70 15.11 -16.04 21.48
N GLY A 71 15.68 -15.38 22.50
CA GLY A 71 16.47 -14.16 22.35
C GLY A 71 15.64 -12.91 22.08
N ARG A 72 14.30 -12.98 22.14
CA ARG A 72 13.42 -11.83 21.91
C ARG A 72 13.00 -11.17 23.22
N TRP A 73 12.89 -9.85 23.22
CA TRP A 73 12.28 -9.09 24.31
C TRP A 73 11.31 -8.05 23.75
N ARG A 74 10.27 -7.72 24.53
CA ARG A 74 9.35 -6.63 24.23
C ARG A 74 8.85 -6.00 25.52
N THR A 75 8.83 -4.68 25.55
CA THR A 75 8.14 -3.89 26.57
C THR A 75 7.24 -2.85 25.90
N ASN A 76 6.42 -2.14 26.69
CA ASN A 76 5.61 -1.04 26.18
C ASN A 76 5.88 0.21 27.01
N LEU A 77 6.20 1.31 26.33
CA LEU A 77 6.16 2.63 26.95
C LEU A 77 4.69 3.05 27.10
N PRO A 78 4.32 3.72 28.20
CA PRO A 78 2.93 4.16 28.42
C PRO A 78 2.51 5.20 27.38
N PRO A 79 1.20 5.48 27.23
CA PRO A 79 0.71 6.49 26.31
C PRO A 79 1.31 7.87 26.60
N MET A 80 1.95 8.45 25.58
CA MET A 80 2.55 9.78 25.63
C MET A 80 1.83 10.71 24.66
N LYS A 81 1.68 11.98 25.07
CA LYS A 81 1.15 13.04 24.20
C LYS A 81 2.15 13.38 23.10
N SER A 82 1.62 13.88 21.98
CA SER A 82 2.45 14.38 20.89
C SER A 82 3.44 15.43 21.40
N ARG A 83 4.67 15.34 20.90
CA ARG A 83 5.80 16.18 21.28
C ARG A 83 6.71 16.41 20.08
N ALA A 84 6.91 17.68 19.75
CA ALA A 84 7.73 18.10 18.61
C ALA A 84 9.18 18.38 19.01
N GLU A 85 9.47 18.52 20.30
CA GLU A 85 10.83 18.64 20.81
C GLU A 85 11.57 17.31 20.68
N PRO A 86 12.80 17.30 20.11
CA PRO A 86 13.65 16.12 20.04
C PRO A 86 13.87 15.48 21.41
N LEU A 87 13.64 14.17 21.48
CA LEU A 87 13.89 13.34 22.66
C LEU A 87 15.01 12.33 22.38
N THR A 88 15.52 11.73 23.45
CA THR A 88 16.46 10.61 23.39
C THR A 88 15.79 9.36 23.92
N LEU A 89 15.68 8.32 23.08
CA LEU A 89 15.29 6.97 23.49
C LEU A 89 16.56 6.20 23.89
N THR A 90 16.57 5.67 25.10
CA THR A 90 17.67 4.84 25.60
C THR A 90 17.17 3.41 25.79
N VAL A 91 17.93 2.43 25.30
CA VAL A 91 17.70 1.01 25.55
C VAL A 91 18.95 0.44 26.21
N GLU A 92 18.81 -0.07 27.43
CA GLU A 92 19.92 -0.47 28.30
C GLU A 92 19.73 -1.90 28.78
N GLY A 93 20.68 -2.77 28.44
CA GLY A 93 20.85 -4.12 28.99
C GLY A 93 22.31 -4.28 29.41
N LYS A 94 23.01 -5.28 28.89
CA LYS A 94 24.47 -5.40 29.04
C LYS A 94 25.24 -4.32 28.28
N ASN A 95 24.67 -3.83 27.19
CA ASN A 95 25.12 -2.66 26.44
C ASN A 95 24.04 -1.56 26.45
N LYS A 96 24.42 -0.37 25.99
CA LYS A 96 23.53 0.79 25.92
C LYS A 96 23.40 1.26 24.49
N LEU A 97 22.18 1.28 23.97
CA LEU A 97 21.82 1.90 22.70
C LEU A 97 21.15 3.25 22.97
N VAL A 98 21.54 4.26 22.20
CA VAL A 98 21.00 5.62 22.31
C VAL A 98 20.51 6.05 20.94
N ILE A 99 19.21 6.34 20.85
CA ILE A 99 18.55 6.80 19.64
C ILE A 99 18.19 8.26 19.85
N GLN A 100 18.72 9.12 18.98
CA GLN A 100 18.59 10.56 19.09
C GLN A 100 17.48 11.11 18.19
N ASP A 101 17.04 12.31 18.51
CA ASP A 101 16.04 13.03 17.74
C ASP A 101 14.74 12.24 17.55
N VAL A 102 14.21 11.67 18.63
CA VAL A 102 12.93 10.97 18.63
C VAL A 102 11.79 11.97 18.80
N LEU A 103 10.81 11.94 17.90
CA LEU A 103 9.56 12.69 18.05
C LEU A 103 8.42 11.79 18.50
N ILE A 104 7.39 12.37 19.12
CA ILE A 104 6.14 11.67 19.46
C ILE A 104 5.01 12.31 18.66
N GLY A 105 4.33 11.52 17.83
CA GLY A 105 3.33 12.05 16.91
C GLY A 105 2.52 10.97 16.22
N GLU A 106 2.08 11.25 15.00
CA GLU A 106 1.27 10.31 14.23
C GLU A 106 2.14 9.46 13.32
N VAL A 107 1.92 8.15 13.31
CA VAL A 107 2.66 7.23 12.43
C VAL A 107 1.69 6.49 11.51
N TRP A 108 1.98 6.57 10.21
CA TRP A 108 1.18 5.93 9.16
C TRP A 108 2.02 5.05 8.26
N LEU A 109 1.49 3.88 7.91
CA LEU A 109 2.08 2.97 6.93
C LEU A 109 1.56 3.29 5.52
N ALA A 110 2.44 3.70 4.63
CA ALA A 110 2.16 3.89 3.22
C ALA A 110 2.65 2.68 2.43
N SER A 111 1.73 1.96 1.77
CA SER A 111 2.06 0.73 1.05
C SER A 111 1.33 0.60 -0.29
N GLY A 112 1.73 -0.40 -1.07
CA GLY A 112 1.20 -0.68 -2.40
C GLY A 112 2.30 -0.80 -3.44
N GLN A 113 2.02 -0.34 -4.66
CA GLN A 113 2.92 -0.51 -5.80
C GLN A 113 3.55 0.81 -6.29
N SER A 114 3.83 0.91 -7.59
CA SER A 114 4.65 1.94 -8.20
C SER A 114 4.11 3.35 -8.01
N ASN A 115 2.79 3.50 -7.90
CA ASN A 115 2.16 4.79 -7.63
C ASN A 115 2.33 5.24 -6.16
N MET A 116 2.38 4.31 -5.20
CA MET A 116 2.82 4.62 -3.84
C MET A 116 4.33 4.87 -3.80
N ALA A 117 5.13 4.08 -4.50
CA ALA A 117 6.59 4.24 -4.58
C ALA A 117 7.04 5.45 -5.42
N PHE A 118 6.10 6.19 -6.02
CA PHE A 118 6.40 7.27 -6.95
C PHE A 118 7.10 8.41 -6.20
N GLN A 119 8.32 8.74 -6.64
CA GLN A 119 9.15 9.73 -5.96
C GLN A 119 8.63 11.15 -6.12
N PHE A 120 8.68 11.94 -5.06
CA PHE A 120 8.28 13.34 -5.04
C PHE A 120 8.97 14.15 -6.14
N SER A 121 10.28 13.98 -6.34
CA SER A 121 11.06 14.67 -7.39
C SER A 121 10.53 14.48 -8.82
N ARG A 122 9.73 13.44 -9.07
CA ARG A 122 9.15 13.13 -10.38
C ARG A 122 7.73 13.68 -10.54
N GLY A 123 7.15 14.22 -9.48
CA GLY A 123 5.77 14.71 -9.44
C GLY A 123 5.61 16.08 -10.09
N GLN A 124 4.39 16.39 -10.49
CA GLN A 124 4.04 17.64 -11.17
C GLN A 124 4.40 18.88 -10.33
N TYR A 125 4.26 18.78 -9.00
CA TYR A 125 4.45 19.90 -8.08
C TYR A 125 5.83 19.92 -7.41
N ALA A 126 6.75 19.04 -7.80
CA ALA A 126 8.05 18.88 -7.14
C ALA A 126 8.78 20.23 -7.04
N GLN A 127 8.94 20.91 -8.18
CA GLN A 127 9.67 22.19 -8.25
C GLN A 127 9.06 23.27 -7.33
N ALA A 128 7.72 23.38 -7.29
CA ALA A 128 7.03 24.40 -6.49
C ALA A 128 6.98 24.07 -4.99
N GLU A 129 7.07 22.79 -4.62
CA GLU A 129 6.85 22.34 -3.25
C GLU A 129 8.15 21.97 -2.50
N THR A 130 9.29 21.87 -3.19
CA THR A 130 10.59 21.51 -2.59
C THR A 130 11.03 22.51 -1.52
N GLU A 131 10.96 23.82 -1.78
CA GLU A 131 11.39 24.82 -0.80
C GLU A 131 10.48 24.81 0.44
N ALA A 132 9.18 24.58 0.23
CA ALA A 132 8.19 24.43 1.30
C ALA A 132 8.29 23.09 2.06
N ALA A 133 9.27 22.23 1.72
CA ALA A 133 9.49 20.95 2.37
C ALA A 133 10.46 21.01 3.56
N ALA A 134 10.85 22.21 4.02
CA ALA A 134 11.60 22.41 5.26
C ALA A 134 10.72 22.16 6.51
N LEU A 135 10.24 20.93 6.65
CA LEU A 135 9.28 20.49 7.68
C LEU A 135 9.90 19.35 8.49
N PRO A 136 10.85 19.62 9.41
CA PRO A 136 11.62 18.58 10.09
C PRO A 136 10.79 17.67 11.02
N GLN A 137 9.55 18.05 11.31
CA GLN A 137 8.58 17.26 12.07
C GLN A 137 7.84 16.23 11.20
N VAL A 138 7.99 16.29 9.87
CA VAL A 138 7.52 15.28 8.92
C VAL A 138 8.72 14.45 8.49
N ARG A 139 8.63 13.13 8.68
CA ARG A 139 9.75 12.21 8.46
C ARG A 139 9.29 10.95 7.73
N MET A 140 10.18 10.34 6.96
CA MET A 140 9.85 9.13 6.23
C MET A 140 10.87 8.02 6.47
N PHE A 141 10.41 6.85 6.89
CA PHE A 141 11.18 5.61 6.87
C PHE A 141 10.89 4.87 5.58
N THR A 142 11.90 4.57 4.76
CA THR A 142 11.70 3.77 3.54
C THR A 142 12.23 2.36 3.73
N VAL A 143 11.34 1.37 3.63
CA VAL A 143 11.68 -0.05 3.71
C VAL A 143 12.36 -0.47 2.41
N LYS A 144 13.54 -1.07 2.51
CA LYS A 144 14.23 -1.66 1.36
C LYS A 144 13.41 -2.83 0.82
N ALA A 145 13.29 -2.89 -0.50
CA ALA A 145 12.56 -3.92 -1.20
C ALA A 145 13.15 -5.32 -0.92
N GLN A 146 12.36 -6.22 -0.35
CA GLN A 146 12.73 -7.61 -0.08
C GLN A 146 11.57 -8.57 -0.39
N SER A 147 11.82 -9.58 -1.22
CA SER A 147 10.88 -10.65 -1.55
C SER A 147 11.39 -11.96 -0.96
N THR A 148 10.60 -12.60 -0.11
CA THR A 148 11.01 -13.81 0.58
C THR A 148 9.82 -14.65 1.04
N ARG A 149 10.01 -15.97 1.07
CA ARG A 149 8.95 -16.92 1.45
C ARG A 149 8.70 -17.02 2.94
N ALA A 150 9.70 -16.72 3.76
CA ALA A 150 9.57 -16.79 5.21
C ALA A 150 9.34 -15.38 5.77
N PRO A 151 8.40 -15.19 6.71
CA PRO A 151 8.27 -13.93 7.43
C PRO A 151 9.62 -13.50 8.01
N GLN A 152 10.00 -12.26 7.76
CA GLN A 152 11.21 -11.66 8.32
C GLN A 152 10.85 -10.89 9.60
N GLU A 153 11.79 -10.87 10.54
CA GLU A 153 11.68 -10.04 11.74
C GLU A 153 12.46 -8.72 11.63
N ARG A 154 13.30 -8.63 10.60
CA ARG A 154 14.21 -7.51 10.34
C ARG A 154 14.00 -7.03 8.91
N CYS A 155 14.07 -5.72 8.74
CA CYS A 155 14.15 -5.06 7.45
C CYS A 155 15.34 -4.10 7.43
N GLU A 156 15.71 -3.67 6.25
CA GLU A 156 16.62 -2.54 6.06
C GLU A 156 15.81 -1.27 5.73
N GLY A 157 16.27 -0.13 6.23
CA GLY A 157 15.68 1.18 5.98
C GLY A 157 16.26 2.22 6.93
N ALA A 158 15.88 3.49 6.73
CA ALA A 158 16.30 4.59 7.59
C ALA A 158 15.22 5.67 7.65
N TRP A 159 15.08 6.33 8.80
CA TRP A 159 14.30 7.55 8.93
C TRP A 159 15.03 8.71 8.30
N VAL A 160 14.31 9.48 7.48
CA VAL A 160 14.84 10.68 6.83
C VAL A 160 13.95 11.86 7.19
N VAL A 161 14.57 12.93 7.67
CA VAL A 161 13.94 14.22 7.96
C VAL A 161 13.57 14.91 6.65
N ALA A 162 12.36 15.48 6.54
CA ALA A 162 11.99 16.26 5.37
C ALA A 162 12.73 17.61 5.34
N THR A 163 13.56 17.78 4.32
CA THR A 163 14.21 19.04 3.95
C THR A 163 14.13 19.20 2.43
N PRO A 164 14.40 20.40 1.88
CA PRO A 164 14.51 20.59 0.43
C PRO A 164 15.46 19.59 -0.26
N GLU A 165 16.52 19.17 0.42
CA GLU A 165 17.54 18.25 -0.11
C GLU A 165 17.09 16.78 -0.10
N THR A 166 16.25 16.39 0.86
CA THR A 166 15.89 14.98 1.07
C THR A 166 14.52 14.60 0.51
N VAL A 167 13.57 15.54 0.48
CA VAL A 167 12.16 15.27 0.10
C VAL A 167 12.05 14.68 -1.30
N GLY A 168 12.98 14.98 -2.20
CA GLY A 168 13.04 14.45 -3.57
C GLY A 168 12.93 12.93 -3.67
N ALA A 169 13.44 12.20 -2.68
CA ALA A 169 13.44 10.73 -2.63
C ALA A 169 12.18 10.13 -1.99
N PHE A 170 11.33 10.93 -1.35
CA PHE A 170 10.15 10.44 -0.63
C PHE A 170 9.09 9.91 -1.58
N SER A 171 8.25 9.00 -1.11
CA SER A 171 6.96 8.73 -1.76
C SER A 171 6.16 10.03 -1.81
N ALA A 172 5.78 10.47 -3.01
CA ALA A 172 5.04 11.71 -3.21
C ALA A 172 3.67 11.67 -2.53
N VAL A 173 2.96 10.54 -2.62
CA VAL A 173 1.64 10.37 -2.00
C VAL A 173 1.75 10.39 -0.48
N ALA A 174 2.69 9.63 0.08
CA ALA A 174 2.92 9.60 1.52
C ALA A 174 3.39 10.98 2.05
N TRP A 175 4.22 11.69 1.27
CA TRP A 175 4.65 13.04 1.59
C TRP A 175 3.47 14.01 1.69
N PHE A 176 2.65 14.14 0.65
CA PHE A 176 1.54 15.08 0.67
C PHE A 176 0.49 14.71 1.71
N PHE A 177 0.23 13.42 1.92
CA PHE A 177 -0.62 12.95 3.02
C PHE A 177 -0.07 13.40 4.39
N GLY A 178 1.21 13.12 4.66
CA GLY A 178 1.84 13.44 5.94
C GLY A 178 1.98 14.94 6.19
N LYS A 179 2.31 15.71 5.13
CA LYS A 179 2.37 17.17 5.15
C LYS A 179 1.01 17.79 5.51
N ASP A 180 -0.07 17.33 4.88
CA ASP A 180 -1.41 17.86 5.13
C ASP A 180 -1.90 17.49 6.55
N LEU A 181 -1.62 16.27 7.03
CA LEU A 181 -1.88 15.91 8.42
C LEU A 181 -1.11 16.81 9.39
N HIS A 182 0.20 16.96 9.18
CA HIS A 182 1.03 17.82 10.03
C HIS A 182 0.52 19.25 10.06
N GLY A 183 0.24 19.84 8.89
CA GLY A 183 -0.23 21.21 8.79
C GLY A 183 -1.60 21.46 9.43
N ARG A 184 -2.47 20.43 9.48
CA ARG A 184 -3.82 20.54 10.08
C ARG A 184 -3.86 20.18 11.56
N LEU A 185 -3.01 19.27 12.02
CA LEU A 185 -2.99 18.79 13.41
C LEU A 185 -1.95 19.52 14.28
N GLY A 186 -0.90 20.09 13.69
CA GLY A 186 0.22 20.68 14.45
C GLY A 186 1.10 19.64 15.14
N THR A 187 1.00 18.37 14.74
CA THR A 187 1.67 17.21 15.35
C THR A 187 2.75 16.68 14.41
N PRO A 188 3.91 16.19 14.91
CA PRO A 188 4.86 15.46 14.10
C PRO A 188 4.24 14.25 13.39
N VAL A 189 4.69 13.96 12.17
CA VAL A 189 4.17 12.85 11.36
C VAL A 189 5.31 12.00 10.83
N GLY A 190 5.28 10.70 11.16
CA GLY A 190 6.14 9.68 10.59
C GLY A 190 5.42 8.85 9.54
N MET A 191 5.96 8.82 8.32
CA MET A 191 5.49 7.94 7.25
C MET A 191 6.41 6.75 7.11
N ILE A 192 5.90 5.53 7.20
CA ILE A 192 6.66 4.33 6.84
C ILE A 192 6.26 3.94 5.42
N ASN A 193 7.15 4.08 4.45
CA ASN A 193 6.94 3.68 3.07
C ASN A 193 7.42 2.25 2.85
N SER A 194 6.48 1.33 2.64
CA SER A 194 6.71 -0.07 2.29
C SER A 194 5.99 -0.39 0.99
N SER A 195 6.59 -0.07 -0.16
CA SER A 195 5.96 -0.19 -1.47
C SER A 195 6.89 -0.74 -2.54
N TRP A 196 6.33 -1.46 -3.53
CA TRP A 196 7.10 -2.05 -4.64
C TRP A 196 6.29 -2.12 -5.93
N GLY A 197 6.78 -1.47 -6.99
CA GLY A 197 6.15 -1.44 -8.32
C GLY A 197 5.89 -2.79 -9.00
N GLY A 198 4.74 -2.88 -9.69
CA GLY A 198 4.36 -4.05 -10.49
C GLY A 198 3.99 -5.27 -9.64
N THR A 199 3.28 -5.06 -8.54
CA THR A 199 2.95 -6.10 -7.57
C THR A 199 1.45 -6.35 -7.47
N ASP A 200 1.05 -7.61 -7.38
CA ASP A 200 -0.31 -8.06 -7.10
C ASP A 200 -0.60 -7.96 -5.60
N ILE A 201 -1.85 -7.68 -5.22
CA ILE A 201 -2.27 -7.60 -3.81
C ILE A 201 -2.01 -8.88 -3.01
N ALA A 202 -2.03 -10.05 -3.67
CA ALA A 202 -1.74 -11.34 -3.07
C ALA A 202 -0.33 -11.42 -2.45
N ALA A 203 0.63 -10.68 -2.99
CA ALA A 203 1.99 -10.62 -2.45
C ALA A 203 2.07 -9.92 -1.09
N TRP A 204 1.09 -9.06 -0.77
CA TRP A 204 1.04 -8.18 0.41
C TRP A 204 0.12 -8.69 1.52
N THR A 205 -0.53 -9.83 1.31
CA THR A 205 -1.37 -10.52 2.30
C THR A 205 -0.65 -11.79 2.73
N SER A 206 -0.70 -12.14 4.02
CA SER A 206 -0.08 -13.36 4.53
C SER A 206 -0.63 -14.62 3.82
N GLU A 207 0.18 -15.67 3.75
CA GLU A 207 -0.22 -16.94 3.12
C GLU A 207 -1.33 -17.60 3.94
N GLU A 208 -1.24 -17.51 5.26
CA GLU A 208 -2.25 -17.99 6.22
C GLU A 208 -3.64 -17.40 5.95
N ALA A 209 -3.74 -16.07 5.81
CA ALA A 209 -5.02 -15.42 5.55
C ALA A 209 -5.61 -15.82 4.19
N GLN A 210 -4.76 -16.02 3.18
CA GLN A 210 -5.21 -16.39 1.83
C GLN A 210 -5.61 -17.86 1.71
N ALA A 211 -4.94 -18.77 2.42
CA ALA A 211 -5.18 -20.20 2.35
C ALA A 211 -6.62 -20.59 2.77
N GLY A 212 -7.23 -19.79 3.66
CA GLY A 212 -8.60 -19.98 4.11
C GLY A 212 -9.69 -19.50 3.14
N VAL A 213 -9.34 -18.88 2.01
CA VAL A 213 -10.32 -18.26 1.11
C VAL A 213 -10.51 -19.09 -0.16
N PRO A 214 -11.69 -19.75 -0.35
CA PRO A 214 -11.91 -20.67 -1.48
C PRO A 214 -11.66 -20.04 -2.85
N ALA A 215 -12.07 -18.78 -3.05
CA ALA A 215 -11.89 -18.07 -4.32
C ALA A 215 -10.41 -17.85 -4.69
N LEU A 216 -9.48 -17.92 -3.74
CA LEU A 216 -8.05 -17.73 -3.98
C LEU A 216 -7.30 -19.04 -4.19
N LYS A 217 -7.92 -20.20 -3.92
CA LYS A 217 -7.27 -21.51 -3.94
C LYS A 217 -6.57 -21.79 -5.27
N GLU A 218 -7.26 -21.59 -6.38
CA GLU A 218 -6.70 -21.84 -7.72
C GLU A 218 -5.48 -20.94 -7.99
N ALA A 219 -5.57 -19.65 -7.67
CA ALA A 219 -4.46 -18.72 -7.83
C ALA A 219 -3.24 -19.17 -6.99
N MET A 220 -3.45 -19.60 -5.75
CA MET A 220 -2.39 -20.09 -4.86
C MET A 220 -1.75 -21.39 -5.39
N GLU A 221 -2.56 -22.37 -5.79
CA GLU A 221 -2.06 -23.63 -6.35
C GLU A 221 -1.33 -23.44 -7.68
N SER A 222 -1.75 -22.46 -8.51
CA SER A 222 -1.05 -22.13 -9.75
C SER A 222 0.39 -21.69 -9.50
N TRP A 223 0.68 -20.99 -8.39
CA TRP A 223 2.05 -20.62 -8.01
C TRP A 223 2.89 -21.81 -7.57
N LYS A 224 2.30 -22.76 -6.83
CA LYS A 224 2.97 -24.01 -6.45
C LYS A 224 3.31 -24.84 -7.68
N ALA A 225 2.37 -24.97 -8.62
CA ALA A 225 2.59 -25.67 -9.88
C ALA A 225 3.69 -25.01 -10.72
N ARG A 226 3.69 -23.67 -10.84
CA ARG A 226 4.76 -22.93 -11.55
C ARG A 226 6.13 -23.17 -10.92
N ALA A 227 6.22 -23.14 -9.59
CA ALA A 227 7.46 -23.40 -8.88
C ALA A 227 7.95 -24.84 -9.13
N ALA A 228 7.07 -25.84 -9.03
CA ALA A 228 7.42 -27.24 -9.28
C ALA A 228 7.84 -27.51 -10.74
N ALA A 229 7.27 -26.78 -11.69
CA ALA A 229 7.57 -26.91 -13.12
C ALA A 229 8.78 -26.08 -13.58
N PHE A 230 9.43 -25.32 -12.69
CA PHE A 230 10.55 -24.45 -13.08
C PHE A 230 11.79 -25.26 -13.44
N ASP A 231 12.27 -25.08 -14.68
CA ASP A 231 13.50 -25.68 -15.19
C ASP A 231 14.59 -24.60 -15.32
N ALA A 232 15.57 -24.65 -14.43
CA ALA A 232 16.67 -23.68 -14.39
C ALA A 232 17.56 -23.74 -15.63
N ALA A 233 17.78 -24.92 -16.21
CA ALA A 233 18.61 -25.09 -17.40
C ALA A 233 17.90 -24.53 -18.64
N LYS A 234 16.59 -24.77 -18.76
CA LYS A 234 15.76 -24.17 -19.81
C LYS A 234 15.67 -22.65 -19.68
N ALA A 235 15.53 -22.14 -18.45
CA ALA A 235 15.53 -20.70 -18.17
C ALA A 235 16.86 -20.03 -18.55
N GLU A 236 17.99 -20.69 -18.27
CA GLU A 236 19.32 -20.24 -18.68
C GLU A 236 19.47 -20.21 -20.20
N ALA A 237 19.20 -21.33 -20.88
CA ALA A 237 19.30 -21.42 -22.34
C ALA A 237 18.41 -20.37 -23.05
N ALA A 238 17.20 -20.14 -22.54
CA ALA A 238 16.32 -19.08 -23.05
C ALA A 238 16.88 -17.68 -22.79
N HIS A 239 17.53 -17.44 -21.64
CA HIS A 239 18.18 -16.17 -21.33
C HIS A 239 19.38 -15.93 -22.25
N GLU A 240 20.24 -16.91 -22.46
CA GLU A 240 21.38 -16.82 -23.38
C GLU A 240 20.92 -16.49 -24.81
N LYS A 241 19.87 -17.14 -25.31
CA LYS A 241 19.27 -16.84 -26.62
C LYS A 241 18.76 -15.40 -26.70
N ARG A 242 18.05 -14.92 -25.66
CA ARG A 242 17.59 -13.52 -25.59
C ARG A 242 18.75 -12.54 -25.49
N LEU A 243 19.81 -12.89 -24.75
CA LEU A 243 20.99 -12.05 -24.58
C LEU A 243 21.76 -11.91 -25.91
N ALA A 244 21.89 -12.99 -26.68
CA ALA A 244 22.48 -12.95 -28.02
C ALA A 244 21.68 -12.03 -28.96
N ALA A 245 20.34 -12.18 -28.99
CA ALA A 245 19.45 -11.32 -29.78
C ALA A 245 19.52 -9.85 -29.33
N TRP A 246 19.59 -9.60 -28.02
CA TRP A 246 19.72 -8.26 -27.47
C TRP A 246 21.06 -7.61 -27.86
N LYS A 247 22.18 -8.35 -27.80
CA LYS A 247 23.49 -7.85 -28.25
C LYS A 247 23.48 -7.43 -29.72
N GLU A 248 22.76 -8.14 -30.58
CA GLU A 248 22.54 -7.75 -31.98
C GLU A 248 21.68 -6.47 -32.07
N ALA A 249 20.58 -6.41 -31.33
CA ALA A 249 19.70 -5.24 -31.29
C ALA A 249 20.42 -3.97 -30.80
N VAL A 250 21.31 -4.10 -29.80
CA VAL A 250 22.17 -3.00 -29.32
C VAL A 250 23.13 -2.53 -30.40
N ARG A 251 23.79 -3.47 -31.11
CA ARG A 251 24.69 -3.13 -32.22
C ARG A 251 23.94 -2.35 -33.31
N LYS A 252 22.76 -2.83 -33.70
CA LYS A 252 21.88 -2.15 -34.66
C LYS A 252 21.44 -0.76 -34.18
N ALA A 253 20.97 -0.65 -32.94
CA ALA A 253 20.56 0.63 -32.37
C ALA A 253 21.71 1.65 -32.37
N LYS A 254 22.92 1.22 -31.97
CA LYS A 254 24.12 2.06 -31.98
C LYS A 254 24.49 2.52 -33.40
N ALA A 255 24.46 1.62 -34.38
CA ALA A 255 24.74 1.95 -35.78
C ALA A 255 23.77 2.99 -36.35
N GLU A 256 22.54 3.02 -35.84
CA GLU A 256 21.48 3.94 -36.27
C GLU A 256 21.34 5.19 -35.37
N GLY A 257 22.26 5.40 -34.42
CA GLY A 257 22.20 6.54 -33.49
C GLY A 257 20.99 6.50 -32.53
N ARG A 258 20.38 5.33 -32.33
CA ARG A 258 19.22 5.12 -31.47
C ARG A 258 19.65 4.64 -30.07
N PRO A 259 18.89 4.96 -29.00
CA PRO A 259 19.14 4.43 -27.67
C PRO A 259 19.18 2.90 -27.65
N ALA A 260 20.09 2.33 -26.87
CA ALA A 260 20.18 0.89 -26.70
C ALA A 260 18.89 0.32 -26.07
N PRO A 261 18.35 -0.79 -26.57
CA PRO A 261 17.21 -1.44 -25.95
C PRO A 261 17.58 -1.95 -24.56
N ARG A 262 16.59 -2.10 -23.67
CA ARG A 262 16.80 -2.67 -22.34
C ARG A 262 17.22 -4.14 -22.44
N GLY A 263 18.20 -4.53 -21.61
CA GLY A 263 18.67 -5.92 -21.53
C GLY A 263 17.60 -6.90 -21.06
N PRO A 264 17.62 -8.15 -21.55
CA PRO A 264 16.71 -9.18 -21.08
C PRO A 264 17.02 -9.51 -19.62
N ARG A 265 15.98 -9.83 -18.84
CA ARG A 265 16.15 -10.40 -17.50
C ARG A 265 16.21 -11.92 -17.60
N LYS A 266 17.02 -12.54 -16.73
CA LYS A 266 16.95 -13.99 -16.52
C LYS A 266 15.66 -14.30 -15.78
N GLU A 267 14.97 -15.35 -16.20
CA GLU A 267 13.80 -15.83 -15.48
C GLU A 267 14.28 -16.44 -14.16
N ALA A 268 13.76 -15.91 -13.05
CA ALA A 268 14.07 -16.40 -11.72
C ALA A 268 13.05 -17.45 -11.29
N HIS A 269 13.45 -18.32 -10.35
CA HIS A 269 12.54 -19.29 -9.77
C HIS A 269 11.28 -18.60 -9.20
N PRO A 270 10.06 -19.11 -9.44
CA PRO A 270 8.82 -18.46 -8.99
C PRO A 270 8.76 -18.16 -7.49
N ASP A 271 9.43 -18.97 -6.65
CA ASP A 271 9.55 -18.75 -5.20
C ASP A 271 10.18 -17.42 -4.80
N VAL A 272 11.05 -16.82 -5.62
CA VAL A 272 11.68 -15.53 -5.29
C VAL A 272 10.93 -14.33 -5.87
N SER A 273 9.87 -14.59 -6.64
CA SER A 273 9.08 -13.54 -7.29
C SER A 273 8.44 -12.61 -6.26
N GLN A 274 8.54 -11.30 -6.50
CA GLN A 274 7.80 -10.27 -5.74
C GLN A 274 6.27 -10.44 -5.85
N ASN A 275 5.78 -11.20 -6.83
CA ASN A 275 4.36 -11.46 -7.05
C ASN A 275 3.89 -12.81 -6.51
N ARG A 276 4.81 -13.62 -5.96
CA ARG A 276 4.39 -14.82 -5.25
C ARG A 276 3.56 -14.40 -4.04
N PRO A 277 2.40 -15.06 -3.79
CA PRO A 277 1.58 -14.76 -2.63
C PRO A 277 2.40 -14.71 -1.33
N ALA A 278 2.12 -13.71 -0.50
CA ALA A 278 2.77 -13.40 0.77
C ALA A 278 4.24 -12.98 0.74
N ASN A 279 4.95 -13.04 -0.39
CA ASN A 279 6.40 -12.77 -0.38
C ASN A 279 6.77 -11.35 0.09
N LEU A 280 5.95 -10.34 -0.24
CA LEU A 280 6.18 -8.95 0.19
C LEU A 280 5.58 -8.67 1.56
N PHE A 281 4.49 -9.34 1.93
CA PHE A 281 4.05 -9.36 3.32
C PHE A 281 5.20 -9.82 4.22
N ASN A 282 5.80 -10.95 3.89
CA ASN A 282 6.88 -11.56 4.65
C ASN A 282 8.14 -10.70 4.70
N GLY A 283 8.55 -10.12 3.57
CA GLY A 283 9.79 -9.35 3.49
C GLY A 283 9.68 -7.89 3.90
N MET A 284 8.50 -7.27 3.76
CA MET A 284 8.36 -5.82 3.86
C MET A 284 7.27 -5.33 4.82
N ILE A 285 6.36 -6.20 5.27
CA ILE A 285 5.30 -5.85 6.24
C ILE A 285 5.57 -6.53 7.59
N SER A 286 5.89 -7.82 7.58
CA SER A 286 6.17 -8.62 8.77
C SER A 286 7.23 -7.99 9.69
N PRO A 287 8.37 -7.47 9.18
CA PRO A 287 9.38 -6.81 10.02
C PRO A 287 8.90 -5.53 10.71
N LEU A 288 7.77 -4.97 10.27
CA LEU A 288 7.21 -3.74 10.84
C LEU A 288 6.28 -4.05 12.02
N ILE A 289 5.89 -5.31 12.21
CA ILE A 289 5.04 -5.72 13.32
C ILE A 289 5.93 -5.88 14.57
N PRO A 290 5.58 -5.31 15.73
CA PRO A 290 4.32 -4.63 16.06
C PRO A 290 4.45 -3.09 16.17
N TYR A 291 5.25 -2.39 15.35
CA TYR A 291 5.42 -0.94 15.43
C TYR A 291 4.06 -0.24 15.55
N ALA A 292 3.89 0.64 16.53
CA ALA A 292 2.59 1.28 16.72
C ALA A 292 2.28 2.22 15.55
N LEU A 293 1.10 2.04 14.97
CA LEU A 293 0.57 2.84 13.86
C LEU A 293 -0.80 3.41 14.22
N ARG A 294 -1.12 4.59 13.68
CA ARG A 294 -2.49 5.12 13.65
C ARG A 294 -3.31 4.43 12.57
N GLY A 295 -2.71 4.22 11.40
CA GLY A 295 -3.38 3.63 10.25
C GLY A 295 -2.45 3.34 9.08
N ALA A 296 -3.05 2.92 7.96
CA ALA A 296 -2.37 2.66 6.70
C ALA A 296 -3.07 3.33 5.51
N ILE A 297 -2.27 3.76 4.54
CA ILE A 297 -2.72 4.20 3.22
C ILE A 297 -2.18 3.25 2.15
N TRP A 298 -3.04 2.89 1.20
CA TRP A 298 -2.79 1.86 0.21
C TRP A 298 -2.99 2.39 -1.22
N TYR A 299 -1.98 2.22 -2.08
CA TYR A 299 -2.11 2.57 -3.50
C TYR A 299 -1.58 1.45 -4.38
N GLN A 300 -2.49 0.56 -4.75
CA GLN A 300 -2.23 -0.57 -5.62
C GLN A 300 -3.51 -1.03 -6.31
N GLY A 301 -3.34 -1.74 -7.42
CA GLY A 301 -4.42 -2.43 -8.13
C GLY A 301 -4.13 -2.53 -9.62
N GLU A 302 -3.22 -1.73 -10.15
CA GLU A 302 -2.93 -1.68 -11.57
C GLU A 302 -2.36 -3.01 -12.09
N HIS A 303 -1.59 -3.75 -11.29
CA HIS A 303 -1.14 -5.09 -11.71
C HIS A 303 -2.25 -6.14 -11.65
N ASN A 304 -3.22 -5.98 -10.74
CA ASN A 304 -4.43 -6.82 -10.70
C ASN A 304 -5.34 -6.57 -11.92
N CYS A 305 -5.20 -5.44 -12.61
CA CYS A 305 -5.89 -5.20 -13.89
C CYS A 305 -5.29 -6.01 -15.07
N ALA A 306 -4.28 -6.86 -14.87
CA ALA A 306 -3.63 -7.57 -15.98
C ALA A 306 -4.54 -8.60 -16.68
N THR A 307 -5.51 -9.18 -15.97
CA THR A 307 -6.50 -10.11 -16.53
C THR A 307 -7.85 -9.95 -15.83
N VAL A 308 -8.94 -10.43 -16.46
CA VAL A 308 -10.29 -10.38 -15.84
C VAL A 308 -10.33 -11.22 -14.58
N GLU A 309 -9.69 -12.38 -14.57
CA GLU A 309 -9.63 -13.28 -13.42
C GLU A 309 -8.97 -12.59 -12.22
N LYS A 310 -7.82 -11.93 -12.43
CA LYS A 310 -7.14 -11.17 -11.37
C LYS A 310 -7.97 -9.99 -10.86
N ALA A 311 -8.66 -9.28 -11.76
CA ALA A 311 -9.48 -8.14 -11.40
C ALA A 311 -10.71 -8.56 -10.58
N SER A 312 -11.34 -9.68 -10.96
CA SER A 312 -12.51 -10.24 -10.28
C SER A 312 -12.21 -10.70 -8.85
N LEU A 313 -10.98 -11.10 -8.55
CA LEU A 313 -10.56 -11.47 -7.19
C LEU A 313 -10.37 -10.27 -6.26
N TYR A 314 -10.25 -9.05 -6.78
CA TYR A 314 -9.87 -7.88 -5.98
C TYR A 314 -10.89 -7.53 -4.89
N ALA A 315 -12.19 -7.76 -5.15
CA ALA A 315 -13.27 -7.53 -4.19
C ALA A 315 -13.17 -8.44 -2.96
N THR A 316 -12.50 -9.58 -3.10
CA THR A 316 -12.18 -10.50 -2.00
C THR A 316 -10.84 -10.14 -1.36
N GLN A 317 -9.84 -9.80 -2.16
CA GLN A 317 -8.46 -9.61 -1.69
C GLN A 317 -8.24 -8.32 -0.90
N LEU A 318 -8.88 -7.20 -1.26
CA LEU A 318 -8.68 -5.94 -0.54
C LEU A 318 -9.25 -5.98 0.89
N PRO A 319 -10.50 -6.43 1.13
CA PRO A 319 -11.00 -6.64 2.50
C PRO A 319 -10.13 -7.63 3.29
N LEU A 320 -9.68 -8.72 2.65
CA LEU A 320 -8.82 -9.71 3.28
C LEU A 320 -7.48 -9.12 3.73
N LEU A 321 -6.83 -8.30 2.90
CA LEU A 321 -5.59 -7.61 3.25
C LEU A 321 -5.78 -6.72 4.48
N ILE A 322 -6.86 -5.95 4.51
CA ILE A 322 -7.19 -5.04 5.62
C ILE A 322 -7.39 -5.84 6.91
N GLN A 323 -8.16 -6.93 6.84
CA GLN A 323 -8.43 -7.80 8.00
C GLN A 323 -7.17 -8.50 8.50
N ASP A 324 -6.34 -9.04 7.60
CA ASP A 324 -5.07 -9.66 7.94
C ASP A 324 -4.17 -8.66 8.67
N TRP A 325 -3.94 -7.47 8.10
CA TRP A 325 -3.07 -6.47 8.75
C TRP A 325 -3.61 -6.02 10.11
N ARG A 326 -4.93 -5.82 10.25
CA ARG A 326 -5.55 -5.52 11.56
C ARG A 326 -5.32 -6.63 12.58
N ALA A 327 -5.42 -7.90 12.17
CA ALA A 327 -5.15 -9.04 13.02
C ALA A 327 -3.66 -9.11 13.43
N ARG A 328 -2.74 -8.87 12.49
CA ARG A 328 -1.30 -8.87 12.74
C ARG A 328 -0.85 -7.79 13.71
N TRP A 329 -1.44 -6.60 13.64
CA TRP A 329 -1.22 -5.52 14.60
C TRP A 329 -2.06 -5.65 15.88
N ASN A 330 -3.01 -6.59 15.92
CA ASN A 330 -4.03 -6.70 16.96
C ASN A 330 -4.71 -5.34 17.25
N LYS A 331 -5.07 -4.62 16.19
CA LYS A 331 -5.61 -3.27 16.25
C LYS A 331 -6.53 -3.00 15.08
N GLU A 332 -7.64 -2.31 15.33
CA GLU A 332 -8.48 -1.75 14.27
C GLU A 332 -7.81 -0.51 13.65
N LEU A 333 -6.75 -0.75 12.87
CA LEU A 333 -6.07 0.30 12.12
C LEU A 333 -7.04 1.01 11.17
N ALA A 334 -6.99 2.34 11.16
CA ALA A 334 -7.62 3.14 10.12
C ALA A 334 -6.98 2.78 8.77
N PHE A 335 -7.79 2.59 7.72
CA PHE A 335 -7.30 2.13 6.43
C PHE A 335 -7.92 2.91 5.27
N ALA A 336 -7.12 3.53 4.40
CA ALA A 336 -7.66 4.14 3.19
C ALA A 336 -6.88 3.74 1.95
N TRP A 337 -7.55 3.71 0.80
CA TRP A 337 -6.91 3.40 -0.47
C TRP A 337 -7.20 4.42 -1.56
N VAL A 338 -6.36 4.42 -2.58
CA VAL A 338 -6.55 5.22 -3.78
C VAL A 338 -7.31 4.38 -4.81
N GLN A 339 -8.48 4.83 -5.22
CA GLN A 339 -9.19 4.24 -6.34
C GLN A 339 -8.40 4.52 -7.63
N LEU A 340 -8.17 3.49 -8.46
CA LEU A 340 -7.27 3.59 -9.60
C LEU A 340 -7.59 4.78 -10.54
N PRO A 341 -6.58 5.53 -11.00
CA PRO A 341 -6.77 6.67 -11.89
C PRO A 341 -7.21 6.21 -13.29
N ASN A 342 -7.69 7.14 -14.10
CA ASN A 342 -7.99 6.96 -15.52
C ASN A 342 -6.70 6.64 -16.31
N PHE A 343 -6.77 5.69 -17.24
CA PHE A 343 -5.66 5.28 -18.11
C PHE A 343 -6.23 4.57 -19.35
N GLU A 344 -5.79 4.93 -20.55
CA GLU A 344 -6.41 4.55 -21.83
C GLU A 344 -6.22 3.08 -22.20
N GLN A 345 -5.23 2.40 -21.60
CA GLN A 345 -5.01 0.98 -21.85
C GLN A 345 -6.27 0.17 -21.52
N THR A 346 -6.75 -0.56 -22.52
CA THR A 346 -7.84 -1.53 -22.36
C THR A 346 -7.42 -2.58 -21.34
N ALA A 347 -8.11 -2.58 -20.21
CA ALA A 347 -7.87 -3.46 -19.08
C ALA A 347 -9.17 -3.54 -18.27
N PRO A 348 -9.40 -4.60 -17.49
CA PRO A 348 -10.52 -4.71 -16.54
C PRO A 348 -10.41 -3.76 -15.34
N ARG A 349 -9.93 -2.53 -15.55
CA ARG A 349 -9.80 -1.49 -14.53
C ARG A 349 -11.14 -1.10 -13.88
N PRO A 350 -12.28 -1.03 -14.60
CA PRO A 350 -13.57 -0.80 -13.96
C PRO A 350 -13.92 -1.84 -12.89
N LEU A 351 -13.58 -3.12 -13.10
CA LEU A 351 -13.80 -4.18 -12.10
C LEU A 351 -12.99 -3.92 -10.82
N VAL A 352 -11.72 -3.53 -10.95
CA VAL A 352 -10.89 -3.20 -9.78
C VAL A 352 -11.41 -1.95 -9.06
N ARG A 353 -11.85 -0.92 -9.80
CA ARG A 353 -12.46 0.28 -9.18
C ARG A 353 -13.77 -0.03 -8.44
N GLU A 354 -14.58 -0.92 -8.98
CA GLU A 354 -15.80 -1.40 -8.32
C GLU A 354 -15.49 -2.20 -7.06
N ALA A 355 -14.51 -3.10 -7.13
CA ALA A 355 -14.03 -3.84 -5.97
C ALA A 355 -13.56 -2.89 -4.85
N MET A 356 -12.83 -1.83 -5.22
CA MET A 356 -12.43 -0.76 -4.30
C MET A 356 -13.63 -0.03 -3.70
N LEU A 357 -14.64 0.33 -4.51
CA LEU A 357 -15.87 0.97 -4.00
C LEU A 357 -16.61 0.05 -3.01
N LYS A 358 -16.83 -1.22 -3.38
CA LYS A 358 -17.51 -2.22 -2.54
C LYS A 358 -16.77 -2.52 -1.24
N SER A 359 -15.44 -2.37 -1.24
CA SER A 359 -14.59 -2.58 -0.05
C SER A 359 -14.81 -1.53 1.04
N LEU A 360 -15.47 -0.40 0.76
CA LEU A 360 -15.90 0.58 1.78
C LEU A 360 -16.90 0.01 2.80
N SER A 361 -17.48 -1.16 2.53
CA SER A 361 -18.28 -1.91 3.51
C SER A 361 -17.46 -2.37 4.73
N VAL A 362 -16.13 -2.40 4.63
CA VAL A 362 -15.25 -2.69 5.77
C VAL A 362 -15.21 -1.46 6.71
N PRO A 363 -15.52 -1.60 8.01
CA PRO A 363 -15.52 -0.47 8.95
C PRO A 363 -14.18 0.23 9.09
N ASN A 364 -14.21 1.51 9.47
CA ASN A 364 -13.02 2.36 9.66
C ASN A 364 -12.13 2.40 8.41
N THR A 365 -12.76 2.54 7.24
CA THR A 365 -12.07 2.66 5.95
C THR A 365 -12.45 3.90 5.15
N GLY A 366 -11.64 4.20 4.14
CA GLY A 366 -11.82 5.33 3.22
C GLY A 366 -11.26 5.08 1.83
N MET A 367 -11.68 5.91 0.88
CA MET A 367 -11.24 5.82 -0.51
C MET A 367 -11.05 7.21 -1.11
N ALA A 368 -9.89 7.44 -1.71
CA ALA A 368 -9.64 8.61 -2.55
C ALA A 368 -9.98 8.27 -4.02
N VAL A 369 -11.03 8.87 -4.56
CA VAL A 369 -11.36 8.79 -6.01
C VAL A 369 -10.36 9.63 -6.79
N THR A 370 -9.81 9.14 -7.91
CA THR A 370 -8.74 9.83 -8.67
C THR A 370 -8.90 9.80 -10.20
N ILE A 371 -10.09 9.50 -10.71
CA ILE A 371 -10.35 9.46 -12.15
C ILE A 371 -10.20 10.81 -12.88
N ASP A 372 -10.13 11.91 -12.13
CA ASP A 372 -9.89 13.28 -12.61
C ASP A 372 -8.45 13.76 -12.37
N ALA A 373 -7.64 12.97 -11.66
CA ALA A 373 -6.25 13.27 -11.33
C ALA A 373 -5.26 12.32 -12.04
N GLY A 374 -5.75 11.54 -13.01
CA GLY A 374 -4.94 10.66 -13.84
C GLY A 374 -4.59 11.25 -15.20
N GLU A 375 -3.75 10.54 -15.95
CA GLU A 375 -3.29 10.90 -17.29
C GLU A 375 -3.65 9.77 -18.25
N ALA A 376 -4.33 10.09 -19.36
CA ALA A 376 -4.82 9.06 -20.28
C ALA A 376 -3.70 8.13 -20.78
N ASN A 377 -2.51 8.68 -21.05
CA ASN A 377 -1.37 7.98 -21.62
C ASN A 377 -0.29 7.57 -20.59
N ASP A 378 -0.49 7.84 -19.29
CA ASP A 378 0.46 7.44 -18.23
C ASP A 378 -0.25 6.76 -17.06
N ASN A 379 0.10 5.50 -16.81
CA ASN A 379 -0.39 4.74 -15.67
C ASN A 379 0.20 5.23 -14.32
N HIS A 380 1.13 6.19 -14.35
CA HIS A 380 1.76 6.83 -13.19
C HIS A 380 1.53 8.35 -13.18
N PRO A 381 0.28 8.80 -12.98
CA PRO A 381 -0.04 10.22 -13.09
C PRO A 381 0.74 11.07 -12.09
N LYS A 382 1.16 12.26 -12.51
CA LYS A 382 2.12 13.08 -11.77
C LYS A 382 1.48 13.96 -10.68
N ASP A 383 0.16 14.13 -10.70
CA ASP A 383 -0.58 14.83 -9.64
C ASP A 383 -0.72 13.94 -8.39
N LYS A 384 0.38 13.74 -7.67
CA LYS A 384 0.37 13.03 -6.38
C LYS A 384 -0.07 13.89 -5.21
N LYS A 385 -0.15 15.22 -5.40
CA LYS A 385 -0.62 16.17 -4.40
C LYS A 385 -2.12 15.99 -4.16
N THR A 386 -2.92 15.97 -5.23
CA THR A 386 -4.36 15.71 -5.15
C THR A 386 -4.65 14.34 -4.52
N VAL A 387 -3.87 13.31 -4.88
CA VAL A 387 -4.04 11.96 -4.31
C VAL A 387 -3.77 11.94 -2.81
N GLY A 388 -2.62 12.44 -2.36
CA GLY A 388 -2.25 12.50 -0.94
C GLY A 388 -3.22 13.34 -0.13
N GLY A 389 -3.62 14.51 -0.65
CA GLY A 389 -4.56 15.41 0.02
C GLY A 389 -5.96 14.82 0.19
N ARG A 390 -6.47 14.06 -0.79
CA ARG A 390 -7.78 13.37 -0.65
C ARG A 390 -7.75 12.28 0.42
N LEU A 391 -6.66 11.52 0.53
CA LEU A 391 -6.46 10.58 1.63
C LEU A 391 -6.39 11.32 2.98
N ALA A 392 -5.71 12.48 3.03
CA ALA A 392 -5.60 13.29 4.24
C ALA A 392 -6.96 13.85 4.68
N LEU A 393 -7.80 14.33 3.75
CA LEU A 393 -9.17 14.78 4.06
C LEU A 393 -9.99 13.70 4.76
N TRP A 394 -9.92 12.46 4.27
CA TRP A 394 -10.55 11.31 4.93
C TRP A 394 -9.98 11.06 6.33
N ALA A 395 -8.66 11.00 6.48
CA ALA A 395 -8.05 10.73 7.78
C ALA A 395 -8.39 11.84 8.80
N LEU A 396 -8.30 13.11 8.40
CA LEU A 396 -8.67 14.28 9.20
C LEU A 396 -10.12 14.17 9.70
N ALA A 397 -11.07 13.90 8.81
CA ALA A 397 -12.48 13.79 9.20
C ALA A 397 -12.78 12.55 10.05
N LYS A 398 -12.30 11.38 9.63
CA LYS A 398 -12.79 10.09 10.14
C LYS A 398 -11.94 9.52 11.26
N VAL A 399 -10.65 9.86 11.32
CA VAL A 399 -9.73 9.37 12.34
C VAL A 399 -9.52 10.42 13.43
N TYR A 400 -9.44 11.69 13.05
CA TYR A 400 -9.15 12.79 14.00
C TYR A 400 -10.35 13.64 14.35
N GLY A 401 -11.51 13.44 13.70
CA GLY A 401 -12.72 14.24 13.94
C GLY A 401 -12.54 15.73 13.60
N ALA A 402 -11.56 16.06 12.75
CA ALA A 402 -11.30 17.43 12.34
C ALA A 402 -12.37 17.92 11.37
N ASP A 403 -12.71 19.21 11.49
CA ASP A 403 -13.63 19.86 10.56
C ASP A 403 -12.96 20.04 9.20
N VAL A 404 -13.54 19.41 8.19
CA VAL A 404 -13.12 19.51 6.79
C VAL A 404 -14.35 19.67 5.91
N PRO A 405 -14.27 20.47 4.81
CA PRO A 405 -15.43 20.74 3.97
C PRO A 405 -16.09 19.48 3.39
N ALA A 406 -15.27 18.53 2.94
CA ALA A 406 -15.69 17.20 2.54
C ALA A 406 -14.50 16.26 2.59
N TRP A 407 -14.78 14.97 2.74
CA TRP A 407 -13.76 13.92 2.83
C TRP A 407 -13.98 12.76 1.84
N SER A 408 -15.09 12.78 1.13
CA SER A 408 -15.39 11.88 0.01
C SER A 408 -16.17 12.65 -1.05
N GLY A 409 -16.03 12.25 -2.31
CA GLY A 409 -16.94 12.66 -3.37
C GLY A 409 -18.20 11.77 -3.39
N PRO A 410 -19.16 12.04 -4.29
CA PRO A 410 -20.40 11.31 -4.34
C PRO A 410 -20.20 9.79 -4.50
N LEU A 411 -20.86 9.01 -3.64
CA LEU A 411 -20.90 7.56 -3.71
C LEU A 411 -22.34 7.10 -4.02
N PRO A 412 -22.55 6.10 -4.89
CA PRO A 412 -23.90 5.64 -5.22
C PRO A 412 -24.60 5.04 -4.00
N ALA A 413 -25.83 5.47 -3.74
CA ALA A 413 -26.63 5.07 -2.57
C ALA A 413 -27.90 4.27 -2.93
N GLY A 414 -28.13 4.03 -4.23
CA GLY A 414 -29.31 3.33 -4.73
C GLY A 414 -29.85 3.96 -6.01
N HIS A 415 -30.82 3.29 -6.62
CA HIS A 415 -31.48 3.77 -7.83
C HIS A 415 -32.95 3.33 -7.88
N GLU A 416 -33.74 4.04 -8.67
CA GLU A 416 -35.15 3.73 -8.94
C GLU A 416 -35.43 3.93 -10.44
N VAL A 417 -36.13 2.98 -11.05
CA VAL A 417 -36.62 3.10 -12.44
C VAL A 417 -37.97 3.79 -12.43
N ARG A 418 -38.10 4.88 -13.18
CA ARG A 418 -39.34 5.66 -13.33
C ARG A 418 -39.67 5.85 -14.80
N GLY A 419 -40.52 4.99 -15.35
CA GLY A 419 -40.84 4.99 -16.78
C GLY A 419 -39.59 4.78 -17.63
N GLY A 420 -39.27 5.75 -18.49
CA GLY A 420 -38.08 5.73 -19.35
C GLY A 420 -36.80 6.28 -18.70
N GLU A 421 -36.80 6.53 -17.39
CA GLU A 421 -35.68 7.14 -16.67
C GLU A 421 -35.18 6.28 -15.50
N VAL A 422 -33.91 6.42 -15.16
CA VAL A 422 -33.31 5.86 -13.95
C VAL A 422 -32.85 7.01 -13.06
N VAL A 423 -33.38 7.06 -11.84
CA VAL A 423 -33.07 8.08 -10.83
C VAL A 423 -32.07 7.53 -9.82
N LEU A 424 -30.91 8.18 -9.72
CA LEU A 424 -29.75 7.75 -8.93
C LEU A 424 -29.61 8.60 -7.66
N GLY A 425 -29.51 7.94 -6.51
CA GLY A 425 -29.21 8.57 -5.22
C GLY A 425 -27.72 8.49 -4.88
N PHE A 426 -27.23 9.48 -4.11
CA PHE A 426 -25.83 9.55 -3.70
C PHE A 426 -25.66 9.95 -2.24
N GLU A 427 -24.64 9.38 -1.60
CA GLU A 427 -24.05 9.88 -0.36
C GLU A 427 -22.93 10.88 -0.66
N HIS A 428 -22.43 11.59 0.36
CA HIS A 428 -21.31 12.55 0.27
C HIS A 428 -21.51 13.70 -0.74
N THR A 429 -22.73 14.24 -0.75
CA THR A 429 -23.16 15.33 -1.64
C THR A 429 -22.96 16.71 -1.01
N THR A 430 -21.91 16.91 -0.20
CA THR A 430 -21.67 18.19 0.48
C THR A 430 -21.58 19.34 -0.53
N GLY A 431 -22.38 20.39 -0.31
CA GLY A 431 -22.53 21.51 -1.25
C GLY A 431 -23.40 21.19 -2.48
N GLY A 432 -24.13 20.07 -2.48
CA GLY A 432 -24.93 19.59 -3.60
C GLY A 432 -24.14 18.72 -4.58
N LEU A 433 -24.84 18.15 -5.55
CA LEU A 433 -24.23 17.53 -6.73
C LEU A 433 -23.92 18.62 -7.77
N ALA A 434 -22.82 18.46 -8.50
CA ALA A 434 -22.39 19.40 -9.53
C ALA A 434 -21.81 18.68 -10.75
N ALA A 435 -22.05 19.23 -11.92
CA ALA A 435 -21.35 18.87 -13.15
C ALA A 435 -20.18 19.85 -13.37
N ARG A 436 -18.97 19.33 -13.62
CA ARG A 436 -17.81 20.18 -13.96
C ARG A 436 -17.65 20.32 -15.47
N GLY A 437 -17.62 21.57 -15.94
CA GLY A 437 -17.38 21.87 -17.36
C GLY A 437 -18.55 21.48 -18.27
N GLY A 438 -19.77 21.91 -17.92
CA GLY A 438 -20.97 21.78 -18.76
C GLY A 438 -21.94 20.70 -18.28
N GLU A 439 -22.63 20.07 -19.23
CA GLU A 439 -23.60 19.01 -18.98
C GLU A 439 -22.93 17.75 -18.38
N LEU A 440 -23.73 16.92 -17.69
CA LEU A 440 -23.24 15.67 -17.13
C LEU A 440 -22.84 14.68 -18.24
N ARG A 441 -21.69 14.03 -18.05
CA ARG A 441 -21.12 13.04 -18.98
C ARG A 441 -20.73 11.76 -18.25
N GLY A 442 -20.39 10.74 -19.02
CA GLY A 442 -19.91 9.45 -18.51
C GLY A 442 -21.01 8.46 -18.11
N PHE A 443 -22.27 8.71 -18.47
CA PHE A 443 -23.39 7.81 -18.18
C PHE A 443 -23.72 6.91 -19.38
N MET A 444 -23.87 5.62 -19.10
CA MET A 444 -24.41 4.61 -20.02
C MET A 444 -25.67 4.01 -19.39
N ILE A 445 -26.66 3.65 -20.21
CA ILE A 445 -27.94 3.10 -19.77
C ILE A 445 -28.32 1.90 -20.66
N ALA A 446 -28.94 0.89 -20.06
CA ALA A 446 -29.32 -0.34 -20.76
C ALA A 446 -30.71 -0.83 -20.33
N GLY A 447 -31.41 -1.49 -21.25
CA GLY A 447 -32.63 -2.25 -20.99
C GLY A 447 -32.33 -3.70 -20.60
N THR A 448 -33.38 -4.52 -20.54
CA THR A 448 -33.25 -5.97 -20.21
C THR A 448 -32.47 -6.77 -21.25
N ASP A 449 -32.28 -6.22 -22.46
CA ASP A 449 -31.45 -6.77 -23.52
C ASP A 449 -29.94 -6.65 -23.26
N LYS A 450 -29.55 -5.90 -22.22
CA LYS A 450 -28.16 -5.66 -21.80
C LYS A 450 -27.33 -4.90 -22.82
N VAL A 451 -27.97 -4.21 -23.77
CA VAL A 451 -27.29 -3.38 -24.77
C VAL A 451 -27.08 -1.97 -24.20
N TRP A 452 -25.82 -1.60 -23.98
CA TRP A 452 -25.46 -0.30 -23.42
C TRP A 452 -25.54 0.82 -24.47
N LYS A 453 -26.26 1.89 -24.13
CA LYS A 453 -26.41 3.12 -24.93
C LYS A 453 -25.95 4.34 -24.13
N PRO A 454 -25.49 5.43 -24.79
CA PRO A 454 -25.23 6.68 -24.11
C PRO A 454 -26.48 7.18 -23.36
N GLY A 455 -26.29 7.62 -22.12
CA GLY A 455 -27.33 8.20 -21.29
C GLY A 455 -27.21 9.72 -21.22
N THR A 456 -28.32 10.43 -21.43
CA THR A 456 -28.44 11.86 -21.11
C THR A 456 -28.75 11.99 -19.62
N ALA A 457 -27.94 12.77 -18.90
CA ALA A 457 -28.04 12.89 -17.45
C ALA A 457 -28.26 14.34 -17.00
N ARG A 458 -29.08 14.54 -15.97
CA ARG A 458 -29.32 15.84 -15.33
C ARG A 458 -29.37 15.71 -13.81
N ILE A 459 -29.07 16.81 -13.11
CA ILE A 459 -29.23 16.89 -11.64
C ILE A 459 -30.61 17.46 -11.34
N GLU A 460 -31.41 16.72 -10.59
CA GLU A 460 -32.78 17.09 -10.23
C GLU A 460 -33.06 16.69 -8.78
N GLY A 461 -33.43 17.66 -7.93
CA GLY A 461 -33.77 17.39 -6.52
C GLY A 461 -32.66 16.70 -5.71
N GLY A 462 -31.38 17.00 -6.00
CA GLY A 462 -30.23 16.35 -5.34
C GLY A 462 -29.95 14.92 -5.80
N LYS A 463 -30.59 14.47 -6.87
CA LYS A 463 -30.37 13.16 -7.53
C LYS A 463 -29.84 13.36 -8.94
N VAL A 464 -29.33 12.30 -9.55
CA VAL A 464 -29.04 12.29 -11.00
C VAL A 464 -30.11 11.48 -11.71
N VAL A 465 -30.77 12.06 -12.69
CA VAL A 465 -31.75 11.39 -13.54
C VAL A 465 -31.10 11.10 -14.89
N VAL A 466 -31.16 9.85 -15.32
CA VAL A 466 -30.55 9.36 -16.58
C VAL A 466 -31.62 8.76 -17.47
N SER A 467 -31.61 9.13 -18.75
CA SER A 467 -32.51 8.61 -19.78
C SER A 467 -31.78 8.42 -21.10
N SER A 468 -32.39 7.72 -22.06
CA SER A 468 -31.89 7.63 -23.43
C SER A 468 -33.04 7.47 -24.41
N ALA A 469 -32.98 8.20 -25.53
CA ALA A 469 -33.96 8.04 -26.61
C ALA A 469 -33.90 6.65 -27.25
N GLU A 470 -32.79 5.93 -27.10
CA GLU A 470 -32.60 4.58 -27.63
C GLU A 470 -33.04 3.48 -26.65
N VAL A 471 -33.38 3.81 -25.40
CA VAL A 471 -33.72 2.85 -24.34
C VAL A 471 -35.04 3.24 -23.67
N ALA A 472 -36.15 2.74 -24.22
CA ALA A 472 -37.49 3.08 -23.72
C ALA A 472 -37.82 2.50 -22.34
N ALA A 473 -37.23 1.35 -21.98
CA ALA A 473 -37.46 0.65 -20.71
C ALA A 473 -36.12 0.31 -20.04
N PRO A 474 -35.43 1.30 -19.43
CA PRO A 474 -34.13 1.07 -18.83
C PRO A 474 -34.24 0.29 -17.53
N VAL A 475 -33.23 -0.53 -17.26
CA VAL A 475 -33.10 -1.31 -16.00
C VAL A 475 -31.75 -1.13 -15.33
N ALA A 476 -30.75 -0.58 -16.03
CA ALA A 476 -29.41 -0.42 -15.48
C ALA A 476 -28.70 0.83 -15.99
N VAL A 477 -27.86 1.42 -15.13
CA VAL A 477 -26.99 2.55 -15.44
C VAL A 477 -25.55 2.24 -15.01
N ARG A 478 -24.60 2.76 -15.79
CA ARG A 478 -23.17 2.80 -15.47
C ARG A 478 -22.68 4.24 -15.51
N TYR A 479 -21.86 4.63 -14.54
CA TYR A 479 -21.18 5.92 -14.53
C TYR A 479 -19.67 5.70 -14.55
N SER A 480 -18.98 6.34 -15.50
CA SER A 480 -17.52 6.28 -15.67
C SER A 480 -16.95 4.86 -15.69
N TRP A 481 -17.74 3.89 -16.18
CA TRP A 481 -17.39 2.48 -16.22
C TRP A 481 -16.51 2.14 -17.45
N ALA A 482 -15.31 2.72 -17.50
CA ALA A 482 -14.33 2.52 -18.56
C ALA A 482 -12.90 2.65 -18.01
N SER A 483 -11.87 2.20 -18.75
CA SER A 483 -10.47 2.38 -18.32
C SER A 483 -10.09 3.85 -18.18
N ASN A 484 -10.46 4.68 -19.17
CA ASN A 484 -10.25 6.13 -19.21
C ASN A 484 -11.58 6.88 -19.41
N PRO A 485 -12.39 7.04 -18.36
CA PRO A 485 -13.68 7.71 -18.45
C PRO A 485 -13.53 9.24 -18.50
N ASP A 486 -14.52 9.94 -19.08
CA ASP A 486 -14.58 11.42 -19.13
C ASP A 486 -15.58 12.04 -18.11
N GLY A 487 -16.14 11.22 -17.23
CA GLY A 487 -17.23 11.63 -16.35
C GLY A 487 -16.88 12.80 -15.44
N ASN A 488 -17.86 13.67 -15.22
CA ASN A 488 -17.68 14.99 -14.61
C ASN A 488 -18.66 15.28 -13.46
N LEU A 489 -19.19 14.25 -12.79
CA LEU A 489 -20.01 14.37 -11.58
C LEU A 489 -19.12 14.58 -10.35
N PHE A 490 -19.39 15.65 -9.60
CA PHE A 490 -18.70 16.04 -8.37
C PHE A 490 -19.73 16.40 -7.29
N ASN A 491 -19.28 16.54 -6.05
CA ASN A 491 -20.02 17.32 -5.05
C ASN A 491 -19.61 18.81 -5.11
N GLY A 492 -20.36 19.66 -4.42
CA GLY A 492 -20.11 21.11 -4.34
C GLY A 492 -18.79 21.46 -3.66
N ALA A 493 -18.24 20.57 -2.83
CA ALA A 493 -16.89 20.70 -2.29
C ALA A 493 -15.77 20.36 -3.30
N GLY A 494 -16.14 19.92 -4.50
CA GLY A 494 -15.20 19.70 -5.59
C GLY A 494 -14.49 18.35 -5.60
N LEU A 495 -15.05 17.35 -4.91
CA LEU A 495 -14.55 15.96 -4.94
C LEU A 495 -15.34 15.12 -5.97
N PRO A 496 -14.66 14.31 -6.80
CA PRO A 496 -15.29 13.55 -7.89
C PRO A 496 -16.10 12.37 -7.39
N ALA A 497 -17.17 12.04 -8.10
CA ALA A 497 -17.94 10.82 -7.86
C ALA A 497 -17.15 9.57 -8.25
N SER A 498 -17.28 8.50 -7.46
CA SER A 498 -16.72 7.20 -7.81
C SER A 498 -17.40 6.63 -9.06
N PRO A 499 -16.68 5.97 -10.00
CA PRO A 499 -17.29 5.10 -10.99
C PRO A 499 -18.12 4.00 -10.34
N PHE A 500 -19.21 3.60 -10.99
CA PHE A 500 -20.07 2.53 -10.51
C PHE A 500 -20.94 1.96 -11.64
N ARG A 501 -21.64 0.88 -11.30
CA ARG A 501 -22.73 0.30 -12.08
C ARG A 501 -23.89 -0.08 -11.16
N THR A 502 -25.11 -0.10 -11.69
CA THR A 502 -26.30 -0.56 -10.95
C THR A 502 -26.68 -2.01 -11.28
N ASP A 503 -26.09 -2.59 -12.33
CA ASP A 503 -26.25 -4.01 -12.68
C ASP A 503 -25.27 -4.91 -11.92
N ASP A 504 -25.64 -6.18 -11.78
CA ASP A 504 -24.79 -7.28 -11.30
C ASP A 504 -24.38 -8.23 -12.43
N TRP A 505 -24.57 -7.83 -13.70
CA TRP A 505 -24.37 -8.69 -14.84
C TRP A 505 -22.90 -9.14 -14.97
N GLU A 506 -22.70 -10.37 -15.43
CA GLU A 506 -21.36 -10.90 -15.66
C GLU A 506 -20.60 -10.02 -16.68
N ILE A 507 -19.34 -9.72 -16.38
CA ILE A 507 -18.45 -9.00 -17.30
C ILE A 507 -17.56 -10.03 -17.96
N THR A 508 -17.94 -10.43 -19.17
CA THR A 508 -17.07 -11.23 -20.04
C THR A 508 -15.96 -10.35 -20.59
N ALA A 509 -14.76 -10.90 -20.77
CA ALA A 509 -13.71 -10.23 -21.52
C ALA A 509 -14.26 -9.89 -22.93
N PRO A 510 -13.97 -8.69 -23.47
CA PRO A 510 -14.33 -8.36 -24.84
C PRO A 510 -13.63 -9.26 -25.86
#